data_AF-A0A1I0VJ83-F1
#
_entry.id   AF-A0A1I0VJ83-F1
#
_cell.length_a   1.000
_cell.length_b   1.000
_cell.length_c   1.000
_cell.angle_alpha   90.00
_cell.angle_beta   90.00
_cell.angle_gamma   90.00
#
_symmetry.space_group_name_H-M   'P 1'
#
loop_
_entity.id
_entity.type
_entity.pdbx_description
1 polymer ?
#
loop_
_entity_poly.entity_id
_entity_poly.type
_entity_poly.pdbx_seq_one_letter_code
_entity_poly.pdbx_strand_id
1 'polypeptide(L)'
;MDAALVAYFFGSKRELFDEVVNPFSDSSALMARLLEGDPRLVGERLARLVIEALDDTGRRERILGTIRTAAVEADTARKVGEKFTTELLEPVVSQLGVAQAPLRAALVMSQILGLALARHVVGLEDLTSASQDELVAALAPTLQRYLVGDIP
;
A
#
# COMPACT_ATOMS: atom_id res chain seq x y z
N MET A 1 34.97 9.30 -22.40
CA MET A 1 34.06 8.36 -21.71
C MET A 1 32.68 8.98 -21.76
N ASP A 2 31.74 8.29 -22.41
CA ASP A 2 30.43 8.85 -22.75
C ASP A 2 29.54 8.91 -21.51
N ALA A 3 29.29 10.13 -21.02
CA ALA A 3 28.44 10.39 -19.87
C ALA A 3 26.98 9.98 -20.11
N ALA A 4 26.55 9.85 -21.37
CA ALA A 4 25.19 9.45 -21.72
C ALA A 4 24.93 7.96 -21.45
N LEU A 5 25.93 7.09 -21.65
CA LEU A 5 25.79 5.66 -21.31
C LEU A 5 25.69 5.45 -19.80
N VAL A 6 26.45 6.21 -19.00
CA VAL A 6 26.37 6.11 -17.53
C VAL A 6 25.01 6.58 -17.04
N ALA A 7 24.48 7.69 -17.55
CA ALA A 7 23.14 8.15 -17.20
C ALA A 7 22.03 7.15 -17.60
N TYR A 8 22.16 6.49 -18.77
CA TYR A 8 21.20 5.47 -19.23
C TYR A 8 21.24 4.19 -18.38
N PHE A 9 22.44 3.73 -17.96
CA PHE A 9 22.58 2.55 -17.11
C PHE A 9 22.24 2.82 -15.63
N PHE A 10 22.40 4.04 -15.13
CA PHE A 10 21.97 4.42 -13.78
C PHE A 10 20.47 4.74 -13.72
N GLY A 11 19.90 5.34 -14.76
CA GLY A 11 18.45 5.52 -14.93
C GLY A 11 17.74 4.17 -14.99
N SER A 12 18.14 3.29 -15.92
CA SER A 12 17.52 1.96 -16.08
C SER A 12 17.74 1.02 -14.90
N LYS A 13 18.88 1.08 -14.19
CA LYS A 13 19.05 0.34 -12.92
C LYS A 13 18.18 0.89 -11.81
N ARG A 14 17.97 2.20 -11.74
CA ARG A 14 17.10 2.82 -10.72
C ARG A 14 15.63 2.60 -11.05
N GLU A 15 15.24 2.59 -12.32
CA GLU A 15 13.91 2.20 -12.80
C GLU A 15 13.65 0.71 -12.60
N LEU A 16 14.60 -0.19 -12.93
CA LEU A 16 14.52 -1.62 -12.59
C LEU A 16 14.54 -1.85 -11.08
N PHE A 17 15.31 -1.07 -10.32
CA PHE A 17 15.29 -1.10 -8.87
C PHE A 17 13.93 -0.63 -8.36
N ASP A 18 13.37 0.45 -8.89
CA ASP A 18 12.04 0.94 -8.57
C ASP A 18 10.95 -0.07 -8.99
N GLU A 19 11.13 -0.83 -10.07
CA GLU A 19 10.21 -1.86 -10.55
C GLU A 19 10.29 -3.16 -9.72
N VAL A 20 11.48 -3.49 -9.20
CA VAL A 20 11.73 -4.62 -8.28
C VAL A 20 11.38 -4.28 -6.82
N VAL A 21 11.50 -3.00 -6.45
CA VAL A 21 11.22 -2.44 -5.12
C VAL A 21 9.79 -1.91 -5.02
N ASN A 22 9.04 -1.80 -6.12
CA ASN A 22 7.62 -1.46 -6.10
C ASN A 22 6.80 -2.70 -5.68
N PRO A 23 6.29 -2.78 -4.43
CA PRO A 23 5.36 -3.85 -4.05
C PRO A 23 4.05 -3.82 -4.85
N PHE A 24 3.82 -2.77 -5.64
CA PHE A 24 2.65 -2.54 -6.48
C PHE A 24 2.98 -2.55 -7.98
N SER A 25 4.00 -3.30 -8.42
CA SER A 25 4.45 -3.34 -9.81
C SER A 25 3.40 -3.80 -10.82
N ASP A 26 2.34 -4.47 -10.36
CA ASP A 26 1.14 -4.75 -11.18
C ASP A 26 -0.11 -4.18 -10.52
N SER A 27 -0.24 -2.84 -10.57
CA SER A 27 -1.42 -2.11 -10.11
C SER A 27 -2.70 -2.61 -10.78
N SER A 28 -2.63 -3.05 -12.04
CA SER A 28 -3.78 -3.52 -12.81
C SER A 28 -4.35 -4.85 -12.28
N ALA A 29 -3.49 -5.84 -12.01
CA ALA A 29 -3.90 -7.11 -11.44
C ALA A 29 -4.38 -6.95 -9.99
N LEU A 30 -3.73 -6.07 -9.22
CA LEU A 30 -4.15 -5.76 -7.85
C LEU A 30 -5.56 -5.14 -7.84
N MET A 31 -5.82 -4.18 -8.73
CA MET A 31 -7.15 -3.60 -8.90
C MET A 31 -8.20 -4.64 -9.29
N ALA A 32 -7.89 -5.51 -10.26
CA ALA A 32 -8.81 -6.56 -10.68
C ALA A 32 -9.19 -7.47 -9.50
N ARG A 33 -8.23 -7.88 -8.68
CA ARG A 33 -8.46 -8.70 -7.47
C ARG A 33 -9.27 -7.96 -6.40
N LEU A 34 -9.06 -6.66 -6.23
CA LEU A 34 -9.79 -5.85 -5.26
C LEU A 34 -11.25 -5.65 -5.66
N LEU A 35 -11.50 -5.39 -6.94
CA LEU A 35 -12.82 -5.13 -7.50
C LEU A 35 -13.58 -6.42 -7.87
N GLU A 36 -12.95 -7.58 -7.74
CA GLU A 36 -13.58 -8.88 -8.00
C GLU A 36 -14.68 -9.19 -6.98
N GLY A 37 -15.87 -9.53 -7.48
CA GLY A 37 -16.98 -10.00 -6.67
C GLY A 37 -17.74 -8.88 -5.95
N ASP A 38 -18.22 -9.17 -4.73
CA ASP A 38 -19.11 -8.28 -3.99
C ASP A 38 -18.36 -7.05 -3.44
N PRO A 39 -18.79 -5.80 -3.75
CA PRO A 39 -18.22 -4.58 -3.18
C PRO A 39 -18.29 -4.52 -1.65
N ARG A 40 -19.22 -5.25 -1.01
CA ARG A 40 -19.34 -5.32 0.47
C ARG A 40 -18.16 -6.02 1.14
N LEU A 41 -17.31 -6.69 0.35
CA LEU A 41 -16.14 -7.44 0.82
C LEU A 41 -14.81 -6.81 0.37
N VAL A 42 -14.83 -5.62 -0.26
CA VAL A 42 -13.61 -4.98 -0.79
C VAL A 42 -12.60 -4.64 0.32
N GLY A 43 -13.07 -4.24 1.49
CA GLY A 43 -12.24 -3.97 2.67
C GLY A 43 -11.60 -5.24 3.22
N GLU A 44 -12.29 -6.38 3.19
CA GLU A 44 -11.73 -7.67 3.58
C GLU A 44 -10.65 -8.12 2.60
N ARG A 45 -10.92 -8.02 1.29
CA ARG A 45 -9.93 -8.34 0.24
C ARG A 45 -8.67 -7.49 0.39
N LEU A 46 -8.82 -6.18 0.60
CA LEU A 46 -7.69 -5.29 0.80
C LEU A 46 -6.92 -5.62 2.09
N ALA A 47 -7.61 -5.82 3.20
CA ALA A 47 -6.97 -6.19 4.46
C ALA A 47 -6.15 -7.47 4.32
N ARG A 48 -6.72 -8.50 3.67
CA ARG A 48 -6.03 -9.77 3.42
C ARG A 48 -4.78 -9.58 2.58
N LEU A 49 -4.87 -8.87 1.45
CA LEU A 49 -3.72 -8.58 0.58
C LEU A 49 -2.59 -7.84 1.31
N VAL A 50 -2.94 -6.86 2.13
CA VAL A 50 -1.95 -6.08 2.91
C VAL A 50 -1.28 -6.97 3.95
N ILE A 51 -2.05 -7.76 4.70
CA ILE A 51 -1.49 -8.62 5.76
C ILE A 51 -0.64 -9.73 5.15
N GLU A 52 -1.07 -10.35 4.04
CA GLU A 52 -0.23 -11.30 3.26
C GLU A 52 1.11 -10.67 2.85
N ALA A 53 1.10 -9.42 2.39
CA ALA A 53 2.31 -8.71 2.00
C ALA A 53 3.23 -8.37 3.18
N LEU A 54 2.67 -8.14 4.38
CA LEU A 54 3.42 -7.87 5.60
C LEU A 54 3.94 -9.15 6.28
N ASP A 55 3.27 -10.29 6.09
CA ASP A 55 3.72 -11.58 6.62
C ASP A 55 4.84 -12.19 5.76
N ASP A 56 4.84 -11.95 4.44
CA ASP A 56 5.96 -12.30 3.55
C ASP A 56 7.21 -11.49 3.88
N THR A 57 8.27 -12.16 4.35
CA THR A 57 9.51 -11.50 4.81
C THR A 57 10.14 -10.59 3.77
N GLY A 58 10.22 -11.05 2.51
CA GLY A 58 10.87 -10.28 1.44
C GLY A 58 10.08 -9.04 1.03
N ARG A 59 8.74 -9.10 1.03
CA ARG A 59 7.86 -7.94 0.80
C ARG A 59 7.85 -7.01 2.00
N ARG A 60 7.74 -7.54 3.22
CA ARG A 60 7.78 -6.78 4.47
C ARG A 60 9.03 -5.92 4.56
N GLU A 61 10.21 -6.48 4.33
CA GLU A 61 11.48 -5.74 4.40
C GLU A 61 11.52 -4.58 3.39
N ARG A 62 11.03 -4.79 2.16
CA ARG A 62 10.93 -3.75 1.12
C ARG A 62 9.95 -2.64 1.51
N ILE A 63 8.77 -3.01 2.02
CA ILE A 63 7.76 -2.06 2.49
C ILE A 63 8.32 -1.21 3.64
N LEU A 64 8.88 -1.84 4.68
CA LEU A 64 9.44 -1.12 5.83
C LEU A 64 10.66 -0.29 5.46
N GLY A 65 11.50 -0.76 4.53
CA GLY A 65 12.61 0.02 3.98
C GLY A 65 12.12 1.31 3.32
N THR A 66 11.11 1.21 2.45
CA THR A 66 10.48 2.36 1.79
C THR A 66 9.91 3.35 2.80
N ILE A 67 9.21 2.86 3.83
CA ILE A 67 8.64 3.69 4.90
C ILE A 67 9.74 4.43 5.66
N ARG A 68 10.84 3.76 6.02
CA ARG A 68 11.97 4.38 6.73
C ARG A 68 12.63 5.47 5.89
N THR A 69 12.81 5.25 4.59
CA THR A 69 13.36 6.27 3.68
C THR A 69 12.40 7.45 3.55
N ALA A 70 11.10 7.21 3.36
CA ALA A 70 10.08 8.25 3.31
C ALA A 70 10.02 9.09 4.60
N ALA A 71 10.30 8.50 5.76
CA ALA A 71 10.30 9.22 7.04
C ALA A 71 11.41 10.28 7.15
N VAL A 72 12.49 10.16 6.37
CA VAL A 72 13.65 11.07 6.43
C VAL A 72 13.86 11.87 5.14
N GLU A 73 13.31 11.41 4.01
CA GLU A 73 13.41 12.06 2.70
C GLU A 73 12.04 12.56 2.21
N ALA A 74 11.85 13.89 2.19
CA ALA A 74 10.58 14.50 1.79
C ALA A 74 10.16 14.17 0.34
N ASP A 75 11.12 14.06 -0.60
CA ASP A 75 10.80 13.70 -1.99
C ASP A 75 10.29 12.25 -2.08
N THR A 76 10.89 11.33 -1.31
CA THR A 76 10.44 9.94 -1.23
C THR A 76 9.06 9.83 -0.58
N ALA A 77 8.81 10.59 0.49
CA ALA A 77 7.48 10.67 1.12
C ALA A 77 6.40 11.13 0.13
N ARG A 78 6.70 12.18 -0.63
CA ARG A 78 5.79 12.73 -1.65
C ARG A 78 5.49 11.70 -2.74
N LYS A 79 6.52 11.07 -3.30
CA LYS A 79 6.37 10.05 -4.36
C LYS A 79 5.54 8.85 -3.90
N VAL A 80 5.78 8.35 -2.67
CA VAL A 80 5.01 7.24 -2.10
C VAL A 80 3.54 7.63 -1.91
N GLY A 81 3.30 8.83 -1.38
CA GLY A 81 1.95 9.35 -1.22
C GLY A 81 1.21 9.46 -2.55
N GLU A 82 1.79 10.17 -3.52
CA GLU A 82 1.25 10.35 -4.87
C GLU A 82 0.96 9.01 -5.55
N LYS A 83 1.91 8.06 -5.52
CA LYS A 83 1.75 6.75 -6.13
C LYS A 83 0.60 5.97 -5.51
N PHE A 84 0.51 5.96 -4.17
CA PHE A 84 -0.55 5.24 -3.49
C PHE A 84 -1.94 5.85 -3.72
N THR A 85 -2.04 7.18 -3.68
CA THR A 85 -3.31 7.86 -3.92
C THR A 85 -3.76 7.77 -5.36
N THR A 86 -2.88 8.07 -6.31
CA THR A 86 -3.24 8.32 -7.70
C THR A 86 -3.21 7.05 -8.56
N GLU A 87 -2.24 6.15 -8.33
CA GLU A 87 -2.06 4.97 -9.19
C GLU A 87 -2.77 3.72 -8.68
N LEU A 88 -3.09 3.66 -7.38
CA LEU A 88 -3.65 2.45 -6.76
C LEU A 88 -5.09 2.64 -6.31
N LEU A 89 -5.35 3.62 -5.43
CA LEU A 89 -6.66 3.70 -4.79
C LEU A 89 -7.64 4.64 -5.46
N GLU A 90 -7.22 5.75 -6.05
CA GLU A 90 -8.12 6.63 -6.79
C GLU A 90 -8.86 5.88 -7.92
N PRO A 91 -8.22 4.99 -8.71
CA PRO A 91 -8.93 4.17 -9.69
C PRO A 91 -9.94 3.19 -9.06
N VAL A 92 -9.60 2.57 -7.93
CA VAL A 92 -10.49 1.64 -7.19
C VAL A 92 -11.71 2.40 -6.68
N VAL A 93 -11.49 3.52 -6.01
CA VAL A 93 -12.55 4.34 -5.40
C VAL A 93 -13.44 4.98 -6.48
N SER A 94 -12.86 5.41 -7.60
CA SER A 94 -13.61 5.92 -8.76
C SER A 94 -14.50 4.85 -9.39
N GLN A 95 -14.01 3.62 -9.56
CA GLN A 95 -14.81 2.51 -10.08
C GLN A 95 -15.92 2.06 -9.11
N LEU A 96 -15.73 2.28 -7.82
CA LEU A 96 -16.75 2.04 -6.80
C LEU A 96 -17.82 3.15 -6.73
N GLY A 97 -17.67 4.22 -7.50
CA GLY A 97 -18.67 5.28 -7.66
C GLY A 97 -18.82 6.20 -6.45
N VAL A 98 -17.80 6.29 -5.59
CA VAL A 98 -17.85 7.11 -4.36
C VAL A 98 -17.03 8.39 -4.49
N ALA A 99 -17.50 9.47 -3.85
CA ALA A 99 -16.84 10.77 -3.87
C ALA A 99 -15.59 10.81 -2.96
N GLN A 100 -14.80 11.88 -3.10
CA GLN A 100 -13.63 12.17 -2.25
C GLN A 100 -12.50 11.13 -2.35
N ALA A 101 -12.23 10.63 -3.57
CA ALA A 101 -11.25 9.58 -3.80
C ALA A 101 -9.84 9.85 -3.20
N PRO A 102 -9.27 11.06 -3.30
CA PRO A 102 -7.96 11.33 -2.70
C PRO A 102 -7.94 11.19 -1.17
N LEU A 103 -8.99 11.70 -0.48
CA LEU A 103 -9.09 11.62 0.98
C LEU A 103 -9.27 10.17 1.45
N ARG A 104 -10.15 9.41 0.78
CA ARG A 104 -10.37 7.99 1.06
C ARG A 104 -9.08 7.18 0.90
N ALA A 105 -8.34 7.42 -0.18
CA ALA A 105 -7.06 6.77 -0.42
C ALA A 105 -6.04 7.07 0.69
N ALA A 106 -5.93 8.34 1.11
CA ALA A 106 -5.06 8.75 2.20
C ALA A 106 -5.43 8.08 3.53
N LEU A 107 -6.73 7.99 3.86
CA LEU A 107 -7.23 7.33 5.07
C LEU A 107 -6.94 5.83 5.07
N VAL A 108 -7.09 5.15 3.93
CA VAL A 108 -6.68 3.74 3.79
C VAL A 108 -5.18 3.59 4.01
N MET A 109 -4.36 4.43 3.38
CA MET A 109 -2.90 4.39 3.52
C MET A 109 -2.48 4.56 4.98
N SER A 110 -3.10 5.48 5.70
CA SER A 110 -2.75 5.75 7.09
C SER A 110 -2.98 4.53 7.99
N GLN A 111 -4.04 3.75 7.74
CA GLN A 111 -4.29 2.53 8.51
C GLN A 111 -3.26 1.44 8.20
N ILE A 112 -2.93 1.24 6.92
CA ILE A 112 -1.94 0.26 6.49
C ILE A 112 -0.57 0.59 7.09
N LEU A 113 -0.15 1.85 6.99
CA LEU A 113 1.10 2.33 7.54
C LEU A 113 1.15 2.19 9.07
N GLY A 114 0.07 2.59 9.74
CA GLY A 114 -0.06 2.47 11.20
C GLY A 114 0.09 1.02 11.67
N LEU A 115 -0.61 0.08 11.01
CA LEU A 115 -0.48 -1.35 11.33
C LEU A 115 0.94 -1.86 11.09
N ALA A 116 1.54 -1.55 9.94
CA ALA A 116 2.89 -2.01 9.59
C ALA A 116 3.93 -1.52 10.62
N LEU A 117 3.86 -0.25 11.00
CA LEU A 117 4.76 0.34 12.01
C LEU A 117 4.51 -0.25 13.39
N ALA A 118 3.26 -0.29 13.85
CA ALA A 118 2.92 -0.80 15.18
C ALA A 118 3.29 -2.28 15.36
N ARG A 119 3.06 -3.10 14.33
CA ARG A 119 3.36 -4.54 14.36
C ARG A 119 4.83 -4.86 14.17
N HIS A 120 5.52 -4.23 13.21
CA HIS A 120 6.87 -4.68 12.82
C HIS A 120 8.02 -3.74 13.19
N VAL A 121 7.73 -2.49 13.57
CA VAL A 121 8.75 -1.53 13.99
C VAL A 121 8.70 -1.30 15.50
N VAL A 122 7.52 -0.98 16.01
CA VAL A 122 7.30 -0.82 17.46
C VAL A 122 7.27 -2.19 18.14
N GLY A 123 6.69 -3.21 17.49
CA GLY A 123 6.61 -4.57 18.01
C GLY A 123 5.60 -4.71 19.14
N LEU A 124 4.41 -4.12 18.99
CA LEU A 124 3.34 -4.28 19.98
C LEU A 124 2.96 -5.75 20.10
N GLU A 125 3.11 -6.32 21.30
CA GLU A 125 3.00 -7.76 21.57
C GLU A 125 1.73 -8.36 20.98
N ASP A 126 0.56 -7.79 21.30
CA ASP A 126 -0.74 -8.27 20.82
C ASP A 126 -0.85 -8.27 19.28
N LEU A 127 -0.23 -7.30 18.59
CA LEU A 127 -0.23 -7.25 17.13
C LEU A 127 0.75 -8.26 16.52
N THR A 128 1.86 -8.51 17.19
CA THR A 128 2.86 -9.50 16.73
C THR A 128 2.37 -10.93 16.90
N SER A 129 1.59 -11.21 17.95
CA SER A 129 1.03 -12.54 18.22
C SER A 129 -0.29 -12.82 17.52
N ALA A 130 -1.01 -11.79 17.09
CA ALA A 130 -2.27 -11.95 16.36
C ALA A 130 -2.08 -12.73 15.05
N SER A 131 -3.01 -13.64 14.80
CA SER A 131 -3.12 -14.35 13.54
C SER A 131 -3.53 -13.42 12.40
N GLN A 132 -3.25 -13.85 11.17
CA GLN A 132 -3.68 -13.13 9.98
C GLN A 132 -5.19 -12.88 9.97
N ASP A 133 -6.01 -13.88 10.32
CA ASP A 133 -7.47 -13.75 10.30
C ASP A 133 -7.99 -12.79 11.37
N GLU A 134 -7.38 -12.74 12.55
CA GLU A 134 -7.71 -11.75 13.59
C GLU A 134 -7.42 -10.33 13.11
N LEU A 135 -6.26 -10.12 12.48
CA LEU A 135 -5.89 -8.82 11.93
C LEU A 135 -6.78 -8.41 10.76
N VAL A 136 -7.15 -9.36 9.87
CA VAL A 136 -8.09 -9.11 8.78
C VAL A 136 -9.44 -8.70 9.34
N ALA A 137 -9.98 -9.47 10.30
CA ALA A 137 -11.27 -9.18 10.92
C ALA A 137 -11.32 -7.81 11.61
N ALA A 138 -10.21 -7.40 12.24
CA ALA A 138 -10.10 -6.10 12.89
C ALA A 138 -9.95 -4.92 11.89
N LEU A 139 -9.14 -5.10 10.84
CA LEU A 139 -8.80 -4.03 9.89
C LEU A 139 -9.88 -3.83 8.82
N ALA A 140 -10.49 -4.91 8.33
CA ALA A 140 -11.40 -4.91 7.20
C ALA A 140 -12.58 -3.93 7.32
N PRO A 141 -13.30 -3.81 8.46
CA PRO A 141 -14.41 -2.87 8.60
C PRO A 141 -13.98 -1.40 8.43
N THR A 142 -12.79 -1.06 8.92
CA THR A 142 -12.22 0.30 8.79
C THR A 142 -11.89 0.59 7.33
N LEU A 143 -11.26 -0.35 6.63
CA LEU A 143 -10.95 -0.20 5.20
C LEU A 143 -12.22 -0.16 4.36
N GLN A 144 -13.22 -0.99 4.65
CA GLN A 144 -14.53 -0.98 3.98
C GLN A 144 -15.19 0.39 4.11
N ARG A 145 -15.18 0.98 5.32
CA ARG A 145 -15.73 2.32 5.56
C ARG A 145 -15.01 3.37 4.70
N TYR A 146 -13.68 3.36 4.66
CA TYR A 146 -12.94 4.35 3.86
C TYR A 146 -13.08 4.12 2.36
N LEU A 147 -13.16 2.88 1.89
CA LEU A 147 -13.29 2.57 0.47
C LEU A 147 -14.67 2.90 -0.08
N VAL A 148 -15.75 2.58 0.64
CA VAL A 148 -17.12 2.71 0.10
C VAL A 148 -18.16 3.23 1.09
N GLY A 149 -17.87 3.27 2.39
CA GLY A 149 -18.81 3.75 3.39
C GLY A 149 -18.83 5.27 3.53
N ASP A 150 -19.66 5.78 4.43
CA ASP A 150 -19.75 7.21 4.69
C ASP A 150 -18.52 7.71 5.47
N ILE A 151 -17.91 8.77 4.93
CA ILE A 151 -16.90 9.57 5.61
C ILE A 151 -17.47 10.99 5.80
N PRO A 152 -17.16 11.66 6.92
CA PRO A 152 -17.65 13.01 7.20
C PRO A 152 -17.29 14.03 6.12
#